data_AF-A0A8J6MI11-F1
#
_entry.id   AF-A0A8J6MI11-F1
#
_cell.length_a   1.000
_cell.length_b   1.000
_cell.length_c   1.000
_cell.angle_alpha   90.00
_cell.angle_beta   90.00
_cell.angle_gamma   90.00
#
_symmetry.space_group_name_H-M   'P 1'
#
loop_
_entity.id
_entity.type
_entity.pdbx_description
1 polymer ?
#
loop_
_entity_poly.entity_id
_entity_poly.type
_entity_poly.pdbx_seq_one_letter_code
_entity_poly.pdbx_strand_id
1 'polypeptide(L)' 'MRSPCIQLCQLDPSRRHCIGCGRSLAELEAWPRATEAEQACILEAARKRLAAGR' A
#
# COMPACT_ATOMS: atom_id res chain seq x y z
N MET A 1 2.38 -14.61 -0.80
CA MET A 1 3.18 -13.37 -0.66
C MET A 1 3.14 -12.82 0.77
N ARG A 2 4.23 -12.23 1.32
CA ARG A 2 4.17 -11.53 2.63
C ARG A 2 3.70 -10.09 2.44
N SER A 3 2.78 -9.64 3.29
CA SER A 3 2.33 -8.24 3.31
C SER A 3 3.51 -7.33 3.70
N PRO A 4 3.76 -6.21 2.99
CA PRO A 4 4.82 -5.24 3.31
C PRO A 4 4.45 -4.37 4.53
N CYS A 5 3.39 -4.73 5.25
CA CYS A 5 2.87 -3.95 6.36
C CYS A 5 3.86 -3.99 7.52
N ILE A 6 4.41 -2.84 7.88
CA ILE A 6 5.25 -2.65 9.07
C ILE A 6 4.43 -2.45 10.35
N GLN A 7 3.12 -2.77 10.31
CA GLN A 7 2.13 -2.54 11.38
C GLN A 7 1.97 -1.07 11.84
N LEU A 8 2.60 -0.12 11.15
CA LEU A 8 2.38 1.30 11.32
C LEU A 8 1.25 1.74 10.37
N CYS A 9 0.00 1.49 10.75
CA CYS A 9 -1.15 1.89 9.95
C CYS A 9 -1.48 3.38 10.21
N GLN A 10 -0.62 4.27 9.71
CA GLN A 10 -0.84 5.71 9.78
C GLN A 10 -1.14 6.21 8.36
N LEU A 11 -2.39 6.63 8.15
CA LEU A 11 -2.86 7.18 6.89
C LEU A 11 -2.55 8.67 6.90
N ASP A 12 -1.94 9.17 5.83
CA ASP A 12 -1.80 10.60 5.64
C ASP A 12 -3.21 11.22 5.48
N PRO A 13 -3.61 12.18 6.34
CA PRO A 13 -4.95 12.79 6.29
C PRO A 13 -5.26 13.46 4.94
N SER A 14 -4.22 13.87 4.24
CA SER A 14 -4.26 14.61 2.97
C SER A 14 -4.04 13.70 1.76
N ARG A 15 -3.18 12.67 1.88
CA ARG A 15 -2.73 11.86 0.74
C ARG A 15 -3.54 10.59 0.55
N ARG A 16 -4.43 10.17 1.45
CA ARG A 16 -5.25 8.92 1.33
C ARG A 16 -4.44 7.63 1.14
N HIS A 17 -3.16 7.64 1.49
CA HIS A 17 -2.25 6.49 1.43
C HIS A 17 -1.55 6.31 2.78
N CYS A 18 -1.18 5.07 3.10
CA CYS A 18 -0.42 4.73 4.29
C CYS A 18 1.01 5.25 4.15
N ILE A 19 1.49 6.02 5.13
CA ILE A 19 2.85 6.59 5.11
C ILE A 19 3.93 5.52 5.29
N GLY A 20 3.59 4.38 5.90
CA GLY A 20 4.53 3.30 6.16
C GLY A 20 4.71 2.36 4.96
N CYS A 21 3.61 1.97 4.31
CA CYS A 21 3.64 0.99 3.21
C CYS A 21 3.24 1.54 1.84
N GLY A 22 2.81 2.81 1.74
CA GLY A 22 2.46 3.48 0.47
C GLY A 22 1.12 3.06 -0.14
N ARG A 23 0.44 2.09 0.46
CA ARG A 23 -0.83 1.55 -0.05
C ARG A 23 -1.99 2.48 0.26
N SER A 24 -2.94 2.56 -0.66
CA SER A 24 -4.21 3.26 -0.43
C SER A 24 -5.15 2.41 0.42
N LEU A 25 -6.21 3.05 0.95
CA LEU A 25 -7.25 2.36 1.71
C LEU A 25 -7.96 1.28 0.85
N ALA A 26 -8.26 1.59 -0.41
CA ALA A 26 -8.86 0.64 -1.35
C ALA A 26 -7.95 -0.57 -1.60
N GLU A 27 -6.62 -0.36 -1.68
CA GLU A 27 -5.66 -1.45 -1.84
C GLU A 27 -5.52 -2.29 -0.57
N LEU A 28 -5.61 -1.67 0.62
CA LEU A 28 -5.67 -2.36 1.90
C LEU A 28 -6.91 -3.28 2.00
N GLU A 29 -8.07 -2.80 1.55
CA GLU A 29 -9.34 -3.55 1.52
C GLU A 29 -9.38 -4.66 0.45
N ALA A 30 -8.74 -4.42 -0.70
CA ALA A 30 -8.66 -5.38 -1.79
C ALA A 30 -7.62 -6.48 -1.54
N TRP A 31 -6.56 -6.20 -0.77
CA TRP A 31 -5.44 -7.11 -0.52
C TRP A 31 -5.82 -8.55 -0.13
N PRO A 32 -6.70 -8.81 0.86
CA PRO A 32 -7.04 -10.19 1.23
C PRO A 32 -7.79 -10.95 0.13
N ARG A 33 -8.35 -10.24 -0.87
CA ARG A 33 -9.05 -10.81 -2.02
C ARG A 33 -8.23 -10.77 -3.32
N ALA A 34 -7.08 -10.10 -3.31
CA ALA A 34 -6.21 -9.94 -4.45
C ALA A 34 -5.40 -11.22 -4.71
N THR A 35 -5.32 -11.62 -5.97
CA THR A 35 -4.41 -12.65 -6.47
C THR A 35 -2.95 -12.22 -6.31
N GLU A 36 -1.99 -13.15 -6.43
CA GLU A 36 -0.56 -12.80 -6.31
C GLU A 36 -0.10 -11.79 -7.36
N ALA A 37 -0.66 -11.82 -8.57
CA ALA A 37 -0.39 -10.83 -9.60
C ALA A 37 -0.90 -9.43 -9.22
N GLU A 38 -2.12 -9.35 -8.67
CA GLU A 38 -2.69 -8.09 -8.18
C GLU A 38 -1.93 -7.56 -6.98
N GLN A 39 -1.54 -8.44 -6.05
CA GLN A 39 -0.70 -8.09 -4.92
C GLN A 39 0.63 -7.50 -5.40
N ALA A 40 1.30 -8.11 -6.38
CA ALA A 40 2.53 -7.55 -6.95
C ALA A 40 2.31 -6.15 -7.55
N CYS A 41 1.24 -5.94 -8.32
CA CYS A 41 0.89 -4.63 -8.88
C CYS A 41 0.64 -3.58 -7.78
N ILE A 42 -0.08 -3.94 -6.72
CA ILE A 42 -0.35 -3.06 -5.57
C ILE A 42 0.95 -2.67 -4.89
N LEU A 43 1.87 -3.62 -4.69
CA LEU A 43 3.17 -3.35 -4.06
C LEU A 43 4.02 -2.40 -4.90
N GLU A 44 4.10 -2.62 -6.21
CA GLU A 44 4.86 -1.76 -7.11
C GLU A 44 4.29 -0.33 -7.14
N ALA A 45 2.97 -0.18 -7.21
CA ALA A 45 2.31 1.12 -7.13
C ALA A 45 2.58 1.81 -5.80
N ALA A 46 2.46 1.09 -4.69
CA ALA A 46 2.71 1.61 -3.35
C ALA A 46 4.17 2.06 -3.15
N ARG A 47 5.14 1.31 -3.66
CA ARG A 47 6.57 1.69 -3.66
C ARG A 47 6.82 2.97 -4.45
N LYS A 48 6.20 3.12 -5.63
CA LYS A 48 6.31 4.35 -6.43
C LYS A 48 5.76 5.57 -5.69
N ARG A 49 4.64 5.44 -4.98
CA ARG A 49 4.06 6.53 -4.18
C ARG A 49 4.96 6.93 -3.01
N LEU A 50 5.55 5.96 -2.31
CA LEU A 50 6.53 6.24 -1.26
C LEU A 50 7.76 6.97 -1.80
N ALA A 51 8.26 6.56 -2.97
CA ALA A 51 9.39 7.21 -3.63
C ALA A 51 9.07 8.65 -4.08
N ALA A 52 7.86 8.89 -4.60
CA ALA A 52 7.39 10.21 -5.04
C ALA A 52 6.97 11.14 -3.89
N GLY A 53 6.83 10.62 -2.68
CA GLY A 53 6.45 11.39 -1.48
C GLY A 53 7.61 12.02 -0.72
N ARG A 54 8.84 11.91 -1.22
CA ARG A 54 10.05 12.52 -0.65
C ARG A 54 10.32 13.89 -1.27
#